data_AF-A0A9E5LXS9-F1
#
_entry.id   AF-A0A9E5LXS9-F1
#
_cell.length_a   1.000
_cell.length_b   1.000
_cell.length_c   1.000
_cell.angle_alpha   90.00
_cell.angle_beta   90.00
_cell.angle_gamma   90.00
#
_symmetry.space_group_name_H-M   'P 1'
#
loop_
_entity.id
_entity.type
_entity.pdbx_description
1 polymer ?
#
loop_
_entity_poly.entity_id
_entity_poly.type
_entity_poly.pdbx_seq_one_letter_code
_entity_poly.pdbx_strand_id
1 'polypeptide(L)'
;MIFVLDRCTDGTLAELRAIDDPRLVIIENGSCPEDWAGKCNAARIGAARARGELLLFTDADTWFDPRLVRATVALLRGRLLLFPTQLLSP
;
A
#
# COMPACT_ATOMS: atom_id res chain seq x y z
N MET A 1 -5.13 -0.71 -6.93
CA MET A 1 -4.00 -0.06 -6.25
C MET A 1 -4.58 1.00 -5.35
N ILE A 2 -4.15 1.04 -4.09
CA ILE A 2 -4.68 1.99 -3.12
C ILE A 2 -3.57 2.97 -2.78
N PHE A 3 -3.80 4.26 -3.04
CA PHE A 3 -2.90 5.35 -2.64
C PHE A 3 -3.55 6.09 -1.48
N VAL A 4 -2.82 6.21 -0.37
CA VAL A 4 -3.25 6.98 0.80
C VAL A 4 -2.36 8.21 0.90
N LEU A 5 -2.94 9.38 0.59
CA LEU A 5 -2.24 10.66 0.63
C LEU A 5 -2.25 11.16 2.07
N ASP A 6 -1.13 11.02 2.77
CA ASP A 6 -1.00 11.46 4.16
C ASP A 6 -0.65 12.94 4.24
N ARG A 7 -1.67 13.79 4.31
CA ARG A 7 -1.53 15.26 4.44
C ARG A 7 -0.66 15.88 3.34
N CYS A 8 -0.74 15.34 2.12
CA CYS A 8 -0.08 15.91 0.94
C CYS A 8 -0.66 17.29 0.65
N THR A 9 0.20 18.28 0.43
CA THR A 9 -0.17 19.67 0.11
C THR A 9 0.34 20.13 -1.25
N ASP A 10 0.94 19.21 -2.02
CA ASP A 10 1.51 19.44 -3.34
C ASP A 10 0.60 18.92 -4.47
N GLY A 11 1.15 18.78 -5.67
CA GLY A 11 0.43 18.31 -6.86
C GLY A 11 0.06 16.82 -6.85
N THR A 12 0.46 16.04 -5.85
CA THR A 12 0.32 14.56 -5.84
C THR A 12 -1.11 14.10 -6.13
N LEU A 13 -2.12 14.77 -5.54
CA LEU A 13 -3.53 14.42 -5.78
C LEU A 13 -3.95 14.65 -7.24
N ALA A 14 -3.50 15.75 -7.85
CA ALA A 14 -3.82 16.07 -9.22
C ALA A 14 -3.17 15.07 -10.19
N GLU A 15 -1.92 14.70 -9.94
CA GLU A 15 -1.21 13.68 -10.72
C GLU A 15 -1.90 12.32 -10.66
N LEU A 16 -2.30 11.86 -9.46
CA LEU A 16 -3.01 10.59 -9.30
C LEU A 16 -4.38 10.60 -9.97
N ARG A 17 -5.12 11.71 -9.91
CA ARG A 17 -6.44 11.84 -10.58
C ARG A 17 -6.34 11.87 -12.11
N ALA A 18 -5.18 12.20 -12.66
CA ALA A 18 -4.94 12.18 -14.11
C ALA A 18 -4.69 10.76 -14.66
N ILE A 19 -4.46 9.76 -13.80
CA ILE A 19 -4.23 8.37 -14.20
C ILE A 19 -5.58 7.69 -14.47
N ASP A 20 -5.81 7.31 -15.73
CA ASP A 20 -6.98 6.52 -16.14
C ASP A 20 -6.75 5.02 -15.91
N ASP A 21 -6.83 4.57 -14.66
CA ASP A 21 -6.82 3.15 -14.29
C ASP A 21 -8.00 2.83 -13.35
N PRO A 22 -8.98 2.01 -13.76
CA PRO A 22 -10.16 1.70 -12.94
C PRO A 22 -9.83 0.93 -11.66
N ARG A 23 -8.61 0.40 -11.53
CA ARG A 23 -8.14 -0.27 -10.31
C ARG A 23 -7.60 0.71 -9.29
N LEU A 24 -7.39 1.98 -9.65
CA LEU A 24 -6.86 3.01 -8.77
C LEU A 24 -7.92 3.46 -7.76
N VAL A 25 -7.55 3.46 -6.48
CA VAL A 25 -8.35 3.98 -5.38
C VAL A 25 -7.49 5.00 -4.65
N ILE A 26 -8.00 6.22 -4.52
CA ILE A 26 -7.30 7.32 -3.87
C ILE A 26 -8.02 7.62 -2.55
N ILE A 27 -7.27 7.69 -1.46
CA ILE A 27 -7.76 8.04 -0.12
C ILE A 27 -6.97 9.26 0.35
N GLU A 28 -7.65 10.37 0.60
CA GLU A 28 -7.06 11.56 1.20
C GLU A 28 -7.12 11.42 2.73
N ASN A 29 -5.96 11.36 3.38
CA ASN A 29 -5.86 11.27 4.84
C ASN A 29 -5.45 12.62 5.43
N GLY A 30 -6.38 13.26 6.14
CA GLY A 30 -6.17 14.60 6.71
C GLY A 30 -5.52 14.62 8.09
N SER A 31 -5.38 13.48 8.77
CA SER A 31 -4.87 13.43 10.14
C SER A 31 -4.11 12.15 10.45
N CYS A 32 -3.20 12.22 11.42
CA CYS A 32 -2.48 11.07 11.96
C CYS A 32 -2.52 11.15 13.49
N PRO A 33 -2.79 10.03 14.19
CA PRO A 33 -2.64 9.99 15.65
C PRO A 33 -1.23 10.43 16.08
N GLU A 34 -1.12 11.07 17.24
CA GLU A 34 0.14 11.64 17.74
C GLU A 34 1.22 10.57 17.98
N ASP A 35 0.81 9.37 18.35
CA ASP A 35 1.67 8.21 18.62
C ASP A 35 2.01 7.38 17.38
N TRP A 36 1.59 7.82 16.18
CA TRP A 36 1.82 7.12 14.92
C TRP A 36 2.75 7.87 13.97
N ALA A 37 3.63 7.11 13.32
CA ALA A 37 4.30 7.59 12.12
C ALA A 37 3.30 7.69 10.96
N GLY A 38 3.36 8.80 10.20
CA GLY A 38 2.44 9.08 9.09
C GLY A 38 2.35 7.94 8.07
N LYS A 39 3.50 7.41 7.62
CA LYS A 39 3.56 6.26 6.71
C LYS A 39 2.86 5.02 7.26
N CYS A 40 3.05 4.70 8.54
CA CYS A 40 2.43 3.54 9.18
C CYS A 40 0.91 3.71 9.28
N ASN A 41 0.43 4.92 9.63
CA ASN A 41 -0.99 5.22 9.65
C ASN A 41 -1.61 5.14 8.25
N ALA A 42 -0.93 5.67 7.23
CA ALA A 42 -1.36 5.59 5.84
C ALA A 42 -1.46 4.14 5.36
N ALA A 43 -0.43 3.33 5.63
CA ALA A 43 -0.43 1.90 5.31
C ALA A 43 -1.58 1.15 6.00
N ARG A 44 -1.84 1.43 7.28
CA ARG A 44 -2.97 0.86 8.04
C ARG A 44 -4.32 1.21 7.42
N ILE A 45 -4.54 2.48 7.06
CA ILE A 45 -5.76 2.94 6.38
C ILE A 45 -5.95 2.22 5.04
N GLY A 46 -4.88 2.11 4.25
CA GLY A 46 -4.90 1.42 2.97
C GLY A 46 -5.22 -0.07 3.12
N ALA A 47 -4.59 -0.74 4.09
CA ALA A 47 -4.82 -2.15 4.40
C ALA A 47 -6.28 -2.42 4.79
N ALA A 48 -6.89 -1.56 5.62
CA ALA A 48 -8.29 -1.69 6.01
C ALA A 48 -9.28 -1.56 4.83
N ARG A 49 -8.86 -0.95 3.72
CA ARG A 49 -9.67 -0.79 2.49
C ARG A 49 -9.38 -1.85 1.43
N ALA A 50 -8.28 -2.59 1.58
CA ALA A 50 -7.87 -3.62 0.64
C ALA A 50 -8.79 -4.84 0.70
N ARG A 51 -8.93 -5.52 -0.44
CA ARG A 51 -9.76 -6.74 -0.58
C ARG A 51 -9.00 -7.93 -1.17
N GLY A 52 -7.69 -7.77 -1.39
CA GLY A 52 -6.85 -8.83 -1.95
C GLY A 52 -6.45 -9.84 -0.88
N GLU A 53 -6.18 -11.07 -1.30
CA GLU A 53 -5.62 -12.14 -0.45
C GLU A 53 -4.20 -11.78 0.03
N LEU A 54 -3.45 -11.05 -0.79
CA LEU A 54 -2.10 -10.59 -0.49
C LEU A 54 -2.05 -9.06 -0.48
N LEU A 55 -1.30 -8.51 0.47
CA LEU A 55 -1.00 -7.08 0.53
C LEU A 55 0.47 -6.87 0.16
N LEU A 56 0.70 -5.94 -0.77
CA LEU A 56 2.02 -5.41 -1.10
C LEU A 56 2.04 -3.93 -0.73
N PHE A 57 2.91 -3.58 0.20
CA PHE A 57 3.19 -2.19 0.54
C PHE A 57 4.39 -1.70 -0.26
N THR A 58 4.32 -0.47 -0.75
CA THR A 58 5.41 0.18 -1.48
C THR A 58 5.37 1.68 -1.22
N ASP A 59 6.54 2.31 -1.19
CA ASP A 59 6.63 3.75 -1.21
C ASP A 59 6.30 4.30 -2.61
N ALA A 60 5.85 5.56 -2.67
CA ALA A 60 5.46 6.23 -3.92
C ALA A 60 6.66 6.53 -4.84
N ASP A 61 7.88 6.52 -4.31
CA ASP A 61 9.15 6.76 -5.00
C ASP A 61 9.90 5.46 -5.33
N THR A 62 9.21 4.31 -5.28
CA THR A 62 9.80 3.00 -5.59
C THR A 62 9.35 2.49 -6.95
N TRP A 63 10.29 1.95 -7.73
CA TRP A 63 10.02 1.24 -8.97
C TRP A 63 10.35 -0.24 -8.85
N PHE A 64 9.45 -1.09 -9.33
CA PHE A 64 9.66 -2.54 -9.36
C PHE A 64 10.09 -3.01 -10.75
N ASP A 65 11.02 -3.97 -10.79
CA ASP A 65 11.16 -4.81 -11.98
C ASP A 65 9.82 -5.56 -12.21
N PRO A 66 9.28 -5.61 -13.44
CA PRO A 66 8.00 -6.28 -13.72
C PRO A 66 7.94 -7.76 -13.30
N ARG A 67 9.09 -8.39 -13.06
CA ARG A 67 9.21 -9.78 -12.62
C ARG A 67 9.17 -9.92 -11.10
N LEU A 68 9.44 -8.85 -10.35
CA LEU A 68 9.59 -8.89 -8.88
C LEU A 68 8.33 -9.40 -8.20
N VAL A 69 7.17 -8.79 -8.46
CA VAL A 69 5.91 -9.19 -7.81
C VAL A 69 5.55 -10.63 -8.14
N ARG A 70 5.73 -11.05 -9.40
CA ARG A 70 5.47 -12.43 -9.83
C ARG A 70 6.39 -13.42 -9.12
N ALA A 71 7.68 -13.13 -9.03
CA ALA A 71 8.66 -13.99 -8.38
C ALA A 71 8.38 -14.10 -6.87
N THR A 72 8.09 -12.98 -6.20
CA THR A 72 7.75 -12.96 -4.77
C THR A 72 6.49 -13.79 -4.47
N VAL A 73 5.42 -13.63 -5.26
CA VAL A 73 4.20 -14.42 -5.09
C VAL A 73 4.44 -15.91 -5.34
N ALA A 74 5.26 -16.26 -6.35
CA ALA A 74 5.62 -17.65 -6.62
C ALA A 74 6.41 -18.28 -5.45
N LEU A 75 7.38 -17.57 -4.88
CA LEU A 75 8.13 -18.01 -3.70
C LEU A 75 7.24 -18.16 -2.47
N LEU A 76 6.31 -17.23 -2.25
CA LEU A 76 5.35 -17.27 -1.14
C LEU A 76 4.47 -18.52 -1.24
N ARG A 77 3.90 -18.77 -2.42
CA ARG A 77 3.06 -19.96 -2.68
C ARG A 77 3.85 -21.27 -2.65
N GLY A 78 5.13 -21.23 -3.03
CA GLY A 78 6.07 -22.34 -2.91
C GLY A 78 6.55 -22.65 -1.49
N ARG A 79 6.04 -21.93 -0.46
CA ARG A 79 6.43 -22.05 0.96
C ARG A 79 7.88 -21.67 1.27
N LEU A 80 8.50 -20.79 0.45
CA LEU A 80 9.89 -20.36 0.64
C LEU A 80 10.04 -18.90 1.14
N LEU A 81 8.96 -18.28 1.62
CA LEU A 81 9.01 -16.96 2.26
C LEU A 81 8.33 -17.03 3.63
N LEU A 82 9.15 -17.04 4.68
CA LEU A 82 8.76 -16.64 6.03
C LEU A 82 8.90 -15.12 6.11
N PHE A 83 7.78 -14.39 5.98
CA PHE A 83 7.66 -13.08 6.63
C PHE A 83 6.87 -13.29 7.93
N PRO A 84 7.29 -12.68 9.06
CA PRO A 84 6.60 -12.84 10.33
C PRO A 84 5.20 -12.24 10.16
N THR A 85 4.22 -13.12 10.04
CA THR A 85 2.82 -12.79 10.24
C THR A 85 2.71 -12.11 11.60
N GLN A 86 2.37 -10.83 11.64
CA GLN A 86 1.53 -10.34 12.72
C GLN A 86 0.23 -11.14 12.61
N LEU A 87 0.15 -12.21 13.40
CA LEU A 87 -1.10 -12.80 13.81
C LEU A 87 -1.88 -11.69 14.51
N LEU A 88 -2.70 -10.96 13.75
CA LEU A 88 -3.90 -10.37 14.32
C LEU A 88 -4.81 -11.54 14.66
N SER A 89 -4.61 -12.08 15.86
CA SER A 89 -5.63 -12.85 16.57
C SER A 89 -6.84 -11.92 16.85
N PRO A 90 -8.06 -12.47 16.91
CA PRO A 90 -9.32 -11.74 16.75
C PRO A 90 -9.55 -10.60 17.75
#